data_AF-A0A973EG03-F1
#
_entry.id   AF-A0A973EG03-F1
#
_cell.length_a   1.000
_cell.length_b   1.000
_cell.length_c   1.000
_cell.angle_alpha   90.00
_cell.angle_beta   90.00
_cell.angle_gamma   90.00
#
_symmetry.space_group_name_H-M   'P 1'
#
loop_
_entity.id
_entity.type
_entity.pdbx_description
1 polymer ?
#
loop_
_entity_poly.entity_id
_entity_poly.type
_entity_poly.pdbx_seq_one_letter_code
_entity_poly.pdbx_strand_id
1 'polypeptide(L)'
;MPATLTAWLRPDRLYVLFKYVVFTLLTINLWFFFWEDHNAIPTLFPEGVNAGNFIEAYSATIDTLAWLVLLWLFELETAIIPDEKLRGGLKWLLLSVRALCYLFIVSAFFGYLAGWQQISAVVPFTVADPCSLIGSNMTYIFDLDEYFPIDASACVTLQGESLVRVVGTDLIGTELAQLEAARLALVDVINAFAWLLVVALLEVEVLLQLAGRLGPRLLWSLKWIKSGLYATLFAAAVYWGVKGDFIDFWDAFLWLVAFVFIELNIFQWHAETEEEKGQTRGPDTAAL
;
A
#
# COMPACT_ATOMS: atom_id res chain seq x y z
N MET A 1 13.42 30.76 29.08
CA MET A 1 13.12 29.48 28.41
C MET A 1 14.45 28.80 28.11
N PRO A 2 14.70 27.56 28.56
CA PRO A 2 16.06 27.02 28.59
C PRO A 2 16.52 26.61 27.18
N ALA A 3 17.77 26.96 26.85
CA ALA A 3 18.41 26.83 25.53
C ALA A 3 18.53 25.39 24.99
N THR A 4 18.18 24.39 25.80
CA THR A 4 18.22 22.96 25.46
C THR A 4 17.06 22.53 24.56
N LEU A 5 15.88 23.16 24.66
CA LEU A 5 14.74 22.86 23.78
C LEU A 5 15.01 23.33 22.34
N THR A 6 15.66 24.48 22.17
CA THR A 6 16.03 25.07 20.87
C THR A 6 17.09 24.25 20.10
N ALA A 7 17.89 23.42 20.78
CA ALA A 7 18.89 22.57 20.12
C ALA A 7 18.29 21.31 19.47
N TRP A 8 17.11 20.88 19.93
CA TRP A 8 16.33 19.79 19.32
C TRP A 8 15.48 20.25 18.14
N LEU A 9 15.08 21.52 18.12
CA LEU A 9 14.28 22.14 17.06
C LEU A 9 15.13 22.61 15.87
N ARG A 10 16.22 21.89 15.54
CA ARG A 10 16.91 22.11 14.25
C ARG A 10 16.08 21.44 13.15
N PRO A 11 15.71 22.14 12.06
CA PRO A 11 14.88 21.60 10.99
C PRO A 11 15.35 20.24 10.49
N ASP A 12 16.66 20.06 10.33
CA ASP A 12 17.27 18.81 9.84
C ASP A 12 17.04 17.62 10.79
N ARG A 13 17.14 17.85 12.12
CA ARG A 13 16.93 16.79 13.12
C ARG A 13 15.47 16.41 13.25
N LEU A 14 14.58 17.40 13.15
CA LEU A 14 13.13 17.18 13.14
C LEU A 14 12.71 16.38 11.91
N TYR A 15 13.26 16.70 10.73
CA TYR A 15 13.02 15.97 9.50
C TYR A 15 13.49 14.51 9.59
N VAL A 16 14.71 14.29 10.09
CA VAL A 16 15.25 12.94 10.29
C VAL A 16 14.42 12.14 11.30
N LEU A 17 14.05 12.75 12.43
CA LEU A 17 13.18 12.12 13.43
C LEU A 17 11.83 11.75 12.83
N PHE A 18 11.19 12.70 12.13
CA PHE A 18 9.91 12.48 11.48
C PHE A 18 9.96 11.31 10.50
N LYS A 19 10.97 11.26 9.64
CA LYS A 19 11.16 10.18 8.66
C LYS A 19 11.27 8.80 9.34
N TYR A 20 12.12 8.67 10.35
CA TYR A 20 12.27 7.39 11.06
C TYR A 20 11.05 7.02 11.90
N VAL A 21 10.29 8.00 12.38
CA VAL A 21 8.98 7.75 13.01
C VAL A 21 8.02 7.14 11.98
N VAL A 22 7.90 7.71 10.78
CA VAL A 22 7.07 7.14 9.70
C VAL A 22 7.52 5.70 9.36
N PHE A 23 8.82 5.46 9.20
CA PHE A 23 9.33 4.12 8.89
C PHE A 23 9.03 3.11 10.00
N THR A 24 9.12 3.53 11.26
CA THR A 24 8.80 2.68 12.40
C THR A 24 7.31 2.36 12.42
N LEU A 25 6.45 3.36 12.19
CA LEU A 25 5.00 3.17 12.15
C LEU A 25 4.56 2.25 11.01
N LEU A 26 5.13 2.41 9.81
CA LEU A 26 4.87 1.50 8.69
C LEU A 26 5.35 0.07 9.00
N THR A 27 6.48 -0.08 9.70
CA THR A 27 6.96 -1.40 10.16
C THR A 27 6.01 -2.03 11.18
N ILE A 28 5.34 -1.22 12.01
CA ILE A 28 4.29 -1.68 12.92
C ILE A 28 3.04 -2.09 12.13
N ASN A 29 2.64 -1.32 11.11
CA ASN A 29 1.51 -1.68 10.24
C ASN A 29 1.72 -3.03 9.56
N LEU A 30 2.94 -3.32 9.09
CA LEU A 30 3.29 -4.63 8.53
C LEU A 30 2.94 -5.79 9.50
N TRP A 31 3.13 -5.60 10.81
CA TRP A 31 2.76 -6.63 11.78
C TRP A 31 1.24 -6.79 11.89
N PHE A 32 0.47 -5.69 11.82
CA PHE A 32 -0.99 -5.74 11.82
C PHE A 32 -1.54 -6.45 10.58
N PHE A 33 -1.07 -6.09 9.39
CA PHE A 33 -1.47 -6.79 8.16
C PHE A 33 -1.11 -8.28 8.18
N PHE A 34 0.06 -8.63 8.70
CA PHE A 34 0.43 -10.03 8.89
C PHE A 34 -0.52 -10.75 9.85
N TRP A 35 -0.95 -10.08 10.91
CA TRP A 35 -1.87 -10.64 11.88
C TRP A 35 -3.27 -10.86 11.27
N GLU A 36 -3.79 -9.90 10.53
CA GLU A 36 -5.08 -9.98 9.82
C GLU A 36 -5.05 -11.08 8.76
N ASP A 37 -4.09 -11.05 7.83
CA ASP A 37 -3.90 -12.08 6.80
C ASP A 37 -3.81 -13.47 7.44
N HIS A 38 -3.03 -13.62 8.52
CA HIS A 38 -2.84 -14.90 9.17
C HIS A 38 -4.12 -15.46 9.82
N ASN A 39 -4.94 -14.59 10.39
CA ASN A 39 -6.19 -14.98 11.04
C ASN A 39 -7.33 -15.24 10.04
N ALA A 40 -7.29 -14.61 8.87
CA ALA A 40 -8.26 -14.85 7.80
C ALA A 40 -8.07 -16.22 7.13
N ILE A 41 -6.85 -16.73 7.07
CA ILE A 41 -6.48 -17.96 6.33
C ILE A 41 -7.34 -19.19 6.65
N PRO A 42 -7.58 -19.57 7.91
CA PRO A 42 -8.38 -20.77 8.22
C PRO A 42 -9.79 -20.73 7.62
N THR A 43 -10.33 -19.52 7.42
CA THR A 43 -11.65 -19.28 6.85
C THR A 43 -11.62 -19.26 5.32
N LEU A 44 -10.69 -18.50 4.73
CA LEU A 44 -10.63 -18.28 3.28
C LEU A 44 -9.95 -19.44 2.51
N PHE A 45 -9.04 -20.15 3.17
CA PHE A 45 -8.25 -21.24 2.60
C PHE A 45 -8.37 -22.52 3.45
N PRO A 46 -9.55 -23.20 3.42
CA PRO A 46 -9.80 -24.37 4.27
C PRO A 46 -8.86 -25.56 3.97
N GLU A 47 -8.34 -25.66 2.74
CA GLU A 47 -7.35 -26.66 2.32
C GLU A 47 -5.89 -26.26 2.69
N GLY A 48 -5.72 -25.11 3.35
CA GLY A 48 -4.43 -24.53 3.72
C GLY A 48 -3.74 -23.73 2.62
N VAL A 49 -2.63 -23.10 3.00
CA VAL A 49 -1.80 -22.29 2.10
C VAL A 49 -0.66 -23.12 1.53
N ASN A 50 -0.50 -23.06 0.21
CA ASN A 50 0.57 -23.66 -0.56
C ASN A 50 1.26 -22.58 -1.43
N ALA A 51 2.28 -22.96 -2.20
CA ALA A 51 3.03 -22.00 -3.02
C ALA A 51 2.19 -21.27 -4.09
N GLY A 52 1.07 -21.85 -4.53
CA GLY A 52 0.21 -21.30 -5.57
C GLY A 52 -0.74 -20.21 -5.07
N ASN A 53 -1.19 -20.28 -3.81
CA ASN A 53 -2.10 -19.30 -3.19
C ASN A 53 -1.42 -18.46 -2.10
N PHE A 54 -0.12 -18.63 -1.85
CA PHE A 54 0.62 -17.88 -0.83
C PHE A 54 0.53 -16.37 -1.02
N ILE A 55 0.62 -15.90 -2.26
CA ILE A 55 0.55 -14.46 -2.56
C ILE A 55 -0.85 -13.91 -2.33
N GLU A 56 -1.87 -14.70 -2.64
CA GLU A 56 -3.26 -14.34 -2.42
C GLU A 56 -3.58 -14.27 -0.92
N ALA A 57 -3.11 -15.27 -0.16
CA ALA A 57 -3.34 -15.39 1.27
C ALA A 57 -2.63 -14.37 2.15
N TYR A 58 -1.58 -13.70 1.63
CA TYR A 58 -0.79 -12.70 2.36
C TYR A 58 -0.60 -11.42 1.53
N SER A 59 -1.61 -11.06 0.75
CA SER A 59 -1.49 -9.98 -0.24
C SER A 59 -1.12 -8.64 0.41
N ALA A 60 -1.81 -8.25 1.49
CA ALA A 60 -1.55 -7.03 2.25
C ALA A 60 -0.16 -7.03 2.91
N THR A 61 0.22 -8.16 3.52
CA THR A 61 1.55 -8.32 4.13
C THR A 61 2.68 -8.20 3.10
N ILE A 62 2.55 -8.90 1.96
CA ILE A 62 3.58 -8.93 0.92
C ILE A 62 3.74 -7.56 0.28
N ASP A 63 2.63 -6.86 0.00
CA ASP A 63 2.64 -5.50 -0.55
C ASP A 63 3.35 -4.54 0.40
N THR A 64 2.90 -4.48 1.65
CA THR A 64 3.45 -3.57 2.68
C THR A 64 4.93 -3.83 2.91
N LEU A 65 5.34 -5.10 2.99
CA LEU A 65 6.74 -5.48 3.14
C LEU A 65 7.58 -5.04 1.93
N ALA A 66 7.09 -5.26 0.72
CA ALA A 66 7.80 -4.90 -0.49
C ALA A 66 8.01 -3.37 -0.58
N TRP A 67 6.98 -2.58 -0.27
CA TRP A 67 7.10 -1.13 -0.21
C TRP A 67 8.04 -0.65 0.90
N LEU A 68 7.97 -1.23 2.09
CA LEU A 68 8.91 -0.92 3.18
C LEU A 68 10.36 -1.19 2.77
N VAL A 69 10.63 -2.33 2.14
CA VAL A 69 11.98 -2.66 1.64
C VAL A 69 12.43 -1.63 0.60
N LEU A 70 11.54 -1.17 -0.29
CA LEU A 70 11.86 -0.10 -1.24
C LEU A 70 12.18 1.23 -0.54
N LEU A 71 11.43 1.60 0.51
CA LEU A 71 11.71 2.80 1.31
C LEU A 71 13.09 2.71 1.98
N TRP A 72 13.40 1.57 2.59
CA TRP A 72 14.71 1.33 3.19
C TRP A 72 15.84 1.35 2.16
N LEU A 73 15.60 0.78 0.97
CA LEU A 73 16.55 0.80 -0.14
C LEU A 73 16.82 2.23 -0.61
N PHE A 74 15.76 3.04 -0.78
CA PHE A 74 15.86 4.45 -1.14
C PHE A 74 16.68 5.23 -0.11
N GLU A 75 16.37 5.07 1.18
CA GLU A 75 17.10 5.72 2.27
C GLU A 75 18.59 5.33 2.29
N LEU A 76 18.89 4.05 2.06
CA LEU A 76 20.27 3.57 1.97
C LEU A 76 21.03 4.25 0.83
N GLU A 77 20.40 4.37 -0.35
CA GLU A 77 20.99 5.00 -1.53
C GLU A 77 21.17 6.51 -1.37
N THR A 78 20.24 7.21 -0.73
CA THR A 78 20.27 8.69 -0.66
C THR A 78 20.94 9.27 0.57
N ALA A 79 20.97 8.56 1.70
CA ALA A 79 21.41 9.12 2.98
C ALA A 79 22.61 8.41 3.62
N ILE A 80 22.80 7.10 3.33
CA ILE A 80 23.76 6.27 4.08
C ILE A 80 24.97 5.89 3.23
N ILE A 81 24.76 5.48 1.98
CA ILE A 81 25.82 4.96 1.12
C ILE A 81 26.36 6.09 0.22
N PRO A 82 27.67 6.41 0.28
CA PRO A 82 28.28 7.38 -0.64
C PRO A 82 28.24 6.88 -2.09
N ASP A 83 28.00 7.79 -3.05
CA ASP A 83 27.90 7.50 -4.49
C ASP A 83 29.09 6.72 -5.06
N GLU A 84 30.28 6.95 -4.51
CA GLU A 84 31.53 6.29 -4.89
C GLU A 84 31.47 4.76 -4.67
N LYS A 85 30.70 4.32 -3.67
CA LYS A 85 30.54 2.91 -3.28
C LYS A 85 29.40 2.22 -4.03
N LEU A 86 28.49 2.96 -4.66
CA LEU A 86 27.37 2.43 -5.47
C LEU A 86 27.84 1.90 -6.83
N ARG A 87 28.82 1.00 -6.83
CA ARG A 87 29.45 0.43 -8.03
C ARG A 87 29.54 -1.10 -7.94
N GLY A 88 29.68 -1.74 -9.10
CA GLY A 88 29.92 -3.19 -9.19
C GLY A 88 28.80 -4.03 -8.55
N GLY A 89 29.18 -5.00 -7.71
CA GLY A 89 28.26 -5.97 -7.12
C GLY A 89 27.19 -5.36 -6.21
N LEU A 90 27.51 -4.30 -5.47
CA LEU A 90 26.54 -3.63 -4.60
C LEU A 90 25.39 -3.02 -5.42
N LYS A 91 25.71 -2.34 -6.53
CA LYS A 91 24.70 -1.79 -7.44
C LYS A 91 23.77 -2.87 -7.99
N TRP A 92 24.32 -4.02 -8.41
CA TRP A 92 23.53 -5.13 -8.91
C TRP A 92 22.63 -5.73 -7.83
N LEU A 93 23.13 -5.87 -6.60
CA LEU A 93 22.34 -6.34 -5.47
C LEU A 93 21.15 -5.41 -5.20
N LEU A 94 21.37 -4.10 -5.07
CA LEU A 94 20.30 -3.12 -4.82
C LEU A 94 19.26 -3.13 -5.95
N LEU A 95 19.71 -3.20 -7.21
CA LEU A 95 18.83 -3.29 -8.37
C LEU A 95 18.01 -4.60 -8.37
N SER A 96 18.61 -5.73 -8.01
CA SER A 96 17.91 -7.01 -7.92
C SER A 96 16.87 -7.02 -6.81
N VAL A 97 17.19 -6.48 -5.63
CA VAL A 97 16.23 -6.33 -4.53
C VAL A 97 15.06 -5.44 -4.96
N ARG A 98 15.33 -4.31 -5.60
CA ARG A 98 14.30 -3.41 -6.16
C ARG A 98 13.38 -4.14 -7.14
N ALA A 99 13.96 -4.85 -8.11
CA ALA A 99 13.18 -5.60 -9.10
C ALA A 99 12.31 -6.68 -8.45
N LEU A 100 12.82 -7.36 -7.41
CA LEU A 100 12.07 -8.35 -6.65
C LEU A 100 10.90 -7.71 -5.88
N CYS A 101 11.11 -6.55 -5.25
CA CYS A 101 10.03 -5.82 -4.59
C CYS A 101 8.92 -5.42 -5.58
N TYR A 102 9.27 -4.89 -6.75
CA TYR A 102 8.27 -4.57 -7.78
C TYR A 102 7.50 -5.79 -8.27
N LEU A 103 8.18 -6.94 -8.40
CA LEU A 103 7.50 -8.20 -8.72
C LEU A 103 6.48 -8.55 -7.63
N PHE A 104 6.84 -8.43 -6.36
CA PHE A 104 5.93 -8.70 -5.24
C PHE A 104 4.75 -7.73 -5.17
N ILE A 105 4.97 -6.42 -5.38
CA ILE A 105 3.88 -5.42 -5.42
C ILE A 105 2.89 -5.74 -6.54
N VAL A 106 3.39 -6.05 -7.75
CA VAL A 106 2.51 -6.45 -8.86
C VAL A 106 1.78 -7.75 -8.56
N SER A 107 2.45 -8.70 -7.88
CA SER A 107 1.83 -9.96 -7.50
C SER A 107 0.75 -9.77 -6.42
N ALA A 108 0.99 -8.90 -5.44
CA ALA A 108 0.02 -8.54 -4.41
C ALA A 108 -1.22 -7.86 -5.01
N PHE A 109 -1.06 -7.02 -6.04
CA PHE A 109 -2.20 -6.49 -6.81
C PHE A 109 -3.11 -7.60 -7.37
N PHE A 110 -2.53 -8.68 -7.90
CA PHE A 110 -3.32 -9.84 -8.32
C PHE A 110 -3.94 -10.60 -7.14
N GLY A 111 -3.27 -10.60 -5.98
CA GLY A 111 -3.83 -11.10 -4.71
C GLY A 111 -5.10 -10.34 -4.30
N TYR A 112 -5.07 -9.00 -4.26
CA TYR A 112 -6.26 -8.19 -3.97
C TYR A 112 -7.38 -8.43 -4.99
N LEU A 113 -7.06 -8.59 -6.27
CA LEU A 113 -8.06 -8.89 -7.30
C LEU A 113 -8.73 -10.25 -7.05
N ALA A 114 -7.95 -11.26 -6.66
CA ALA A 114 -8.46 -12.59 -6.34
C ALA A 114 -9.30 -12.57 -5.04
N GLY A 115 -8.84 -11.89 -3.98
CA GLY A 115 -9.60 -11.69 -2.75
C GLY A 115 -10.95 -11.01 -3.00
N TRP A 116 -10.96 -9.92 -3.78
CA TRP A 116 -12.20 -9.25 -4.19
C TRP A 116 -13.15 -10.17 -4.95
N GLN A 117 -12.63 -10.99 -5.88
CA GLN A 117 -13.44 -11.96 -6.62
C GLN A 117 -14.01 -13.04 -5.69
N GLN A 118 -13.22 -13.53 -4.73
CA GLN A 118 -13.63 -14.55 -3.78
C GLN A 118 -14.76 -14.03 -2.88
N ILE A 119 -14.56 -12.89 -2.21
CA ILE A 119 -15.57 -12.31 -1.30
C ILE A 119 -16.87 -11.89 -2.02
N SER A 120 -16.76 -11.56 -3.32
CA SER A 120 -17.91 -11.23 -4.16
C SER A 120 -18.66 -12.46 -4.67
N ALA A 121 -18.04 -13.64 -4.66
CA ALA A 121 -18.63 -14.88 -5.15
C ALA A 121 -19.48 -15.52 -4.04
N VAL A 122 -20.78 -15.19 -4.01
CA VAL A 122 -21.68 -15.63 -2.94
C VAL A 122 -22.91 -16.36 -3.45
N VAL A 123 -23.43 -17.26 -2.62
CA VAL A 123 -24.67 -18.01 -2.84
C VAL A 123 -25.62 -17.84 -1.65
N PRO A 124 -26.95 -17.88 -1.86
CA PRO A 124 -27.91 -17.82 -0.76
C PRO A 124 -27.67 -18.94 0.25
N PHE A 125 -27.69 -18.60 1.54
CA PHE A 125 -27.54 -19.54 2.65
C PHE A 125 -28.81 -19.57 3.49
N THR A 126 -29.42 -20.74 3.61
CA THR A 126 -30.69 -20.89 4.34
C THR A 126 -30.47 -21.76 5.56
N VAL A 127 -30.77 -21.20 6.73
CA VAL A 127 -30.74 -21.89 8.02
C VAL A 127 -31.96 -21.45 8.82
N ALA A 128 -32.63 -22.40 9.47
CA ALA A 128 -33.84 -22.11 10.24
C ALA A 128 -33.55 -21.32 11.52
N ASP A 129 -32.42 -21.60 12.15
CA ASP A 129 -31.94 -20.94 13.37
C ASP A 129 -30.42 -20.77 13.30
N PRO A 130 -29.89 -19.57 13.02
CA PRO A 130 -28.45 -19.30 13.04
C PRO A 130 -27.75 -19.71 14.34
N CYS A 131 -28.45 -19.72 15.47
CA CYS A 131 -27.87 -20.16 16.74
C CYS A 131 -27.58 -21.66 16.80
N SER A 132 -28.12 -22.48 15.88
CA SER A 132 -27.73 -23.88 15.75
C SER A 132 -26.32 -24.05 15.17
N LEU A 133 -25.71 -22.99 14.65
CA LEU A 133 -24.36 -23.01 14.09
C LEU A 133 -23.27 -22.75 15.14
N ILE A 134 -23.64 -22.43 16.38
CA ILE A 134 -22.67 -22.24 17.46
C ILE A 134 -21.87 -23.52 17.68
N GLY A 135 -20.54 -23.39 17.70
CA GLY A 135 -19.61 -24.53 17.86
C GLY A 135 -19.42 -25.38 16.60
N SER A 136 -19.99 -24.96 15.46
CA SER A 136 -19.62 -25.48 14.14
C SER A 136 -18.35 -24.79 13.62
N ASN A 137 -17.85 -25.23 12.45
CA ASN A 137 -16.74 -24.58 11.77
C ASN A 137 -17.15 -23.30 11.00
N MET A 138 -18.42 -22.93 11.06
CA MET A 138 -18.92 -21.74 10.35
C MET A 138 -18.43 -20.47 11.03
N THR A 139 -17.89 -19.57 10.23
CA THR A 139 -17.53 -18.21 10.64
C THR A 139 -18.47 -17.22 9.98
N TYR A 140 -18.53 -16.01 10.54
CA TYR A 140 -19.30 -14.91 9.96
C TYR A 140 -18.42 -13.71 9.62
N ILE A 141 -18.84 -12.96 8.61
CA ILE A 141 -18.23 -11.69 8.20
C ILE A 141 -18.59 -10.63 9.25
N PHE A 142 -17.61 -10.21 10.04
CA PHE A 142 -17.74 -9.05 10.90
C PHE A 142 -17.30 -7.79 10.14
N ASP A 143 -16.11 -7.83 9.55
CA ASP A 143 -15.60 -6.86 8.57
C ASP A 143 -14.81 -7.61 7.47
N LEU A 144 -14.22 -6.88 6.52
CA LEU A 144 -13.27 -7.44 5.57
C LEU A 144 -12.06 -8.03 6.32
N ASP A 145 -11.72 -9.28 6.03
CA ASP A 145 -10.59 -10.04 6.63
C ASP A 145 -10.67 -10.29 8.15
N GLU A 146 -11.72 -9.79 8.81
CA GLU A 146 -12.11 -10.13 10.17
C GLU A 146 -13.27 -11.14 10.21
N TYR A 147 -12.90 -12.43 10.27
CA TYR A 147 -13.87 -13.53 10.32
C TYR A 147 -13.87 -14.23 11.68
N PHE A 148 -15.01 -14.23 12.36
CA PHE A 148 -15.13 -14.82 13.71
C PHE A 148 -16.04 -16.04 13.73
N PRO A 149 -15.80 -17.01 14.63
CA PRO A 149 -16.75 -18.09 14.89
C PRO A 149 -18.12 -17.53 15.34
N ILE A 150 -19.18 -18.23 14.97
CA ILE A 150 -20.54 -17.85 15.39
C ILE A 150 -20.71 -18.15 16.89
N ASP A 151 -20.84 -17.09 17.68
CA ASP A 151 -21.13 -17.15 19.11
C ASP A 151 -22.59 -16.76 19.43
N ALA A 152 -22.92 -16.71 20.72
CA ALA A 152 -24.27 -16.38 21.17
C ALA A 152 -24.70 -14.94 20.81
N SER A 153 -23.76 -14.00 20.64
CA SER A 153 -24.07 -12.62 20.25
C SER A 153 -24.25 -12.50 18.74
N ALA A 154 -23.35 -13.11 17.97
CA ALA A 154 -23.40 -13.13 16.52
C ALA A 154 -24.66 -13.83 16.02
N CYS A 155 -25.04 -14.97 16.60
CA CYS A 155 -26.22 -15.70 16.12
C CYS A 155 -27.52 -14.91 16.29
N VAL A 156 -27.64 -14.11 17.36
CA VAL A 156 -28.79 -13.21 17.57
C VAL A 156 -28.81 -12.11 16.53
N THR A 157 -27.66 -11.55 16.17
CA THR A 157 -27.53 -10.55 15.09
C THR A 157 -27.90 -11.12 13.72
N LEU A 158 -27.59 -12.40 13.47
CA LEU A 158 -27.93 -13.09 12.22
C LEU A 158 -29.39 -13.56 12.18
N GLN A 159 -30.11 -13.55 13.30
CA GLN A 159 -31.46 -14.10 13.40
C GLN A 159 -32.45 -13.32 12.53
N GLY A 160 -33.05 -14.00 11.55
CA GLY A 160 -34.07 -13.41 10.69
C GLY A 160 -33.53 -12.53 9.55
N GLU A 161 -32.21 -12.40 9.43
CA GLU A 161 -31.54 -11.75 8.31
C GLU A 161 -31.46 -12.67 7.08
N SER A 162 -31.34 -12.09 5.89
CA SER A 162 -30.99 -12.85 4.69
C SER A 162 -29.48 -13.12 4.67
N LEU A 163 -29.14 -14.40 4.70
CA LEU A 163 -27.76 -14.85 4.79
C LEU A 163 -27.25 -15.31 3.43
N VAL A 164 -25.99 -15.00 3.18
CA VAL A 164 -25.23 -15.47 2.03
C VAL A 164 -23.98 -16.19 2.52
N ARG A 165 -23.49 -17.12 1.70
CA ARG A 165 -22.26 -17.85 1.93
C ARG A 165 -21.27 -17.57 0.81
N VAL A 166 -20.02 -17.33 1.17
CA VAL A 166 -18.92 -17.20 0.21
C VAL A 166 -18.58 -18.57 -0.38
N VAL A 167 -18.56 -18.66 -1.71
CA VAL A 167 -18.40 -19.92 -2.43
C VAL A 167 -17.08 -20.58 -2.06
N GLY A 168 -17.13 -21.88 -1.72
CA GLY A 168 -15.94 -22.67 -1.41
C GLY A 168 -15.35 -22.46 -0.01
N THR A 169 -16.02 -21.69 0.86
CA THR A 169 -15.56 -21.41 2.24
C THR A 169 -16.69 -21.68 3.24
N ASP A 170 -16.41 -21.80 4.54
CA ASP A 170 -17.44 -21.89 5.59
C ASP A 170 -17.78 -20.51 6.19
N LEU A 171 -17.64 -19.47 5.37
CA LEU A 171 -17.90 -18.08 5.71
C LEU A 171 -19.31 -17.64 5.28
N ILE A 172 -20.09 -17.14 6.24
CA ILE A 172 -21.41 -16.55 5.98
C ILE A 172 -21.47 -15.07 6.37
N GLY A 173 -22.42 -14.34 5.82
CA GLY A 173 -22.67 -12.97 6.23
C GLY A 173 -24.11 -12.57 5.92
N THR A 174 -24.55 -11.46 6.51
CA THR A 174 -25.77 -10.79 6.01
C THR A 174 -25.48 -10.22 4.62
N GLU A 175 -26.50 -10.06 3.78
CA GLU A 175 -26.33 -9.41 2.48
C GLU A 175 -25.68 -8.03 2.57
N LEU A 176 -25.96 -7.27 3.63
CA LEU A 176 -25.36 -5.97 3.86
C LEU A 176 -23.88 -6.06 4.20
N ALA A 177 -23.51 -6.88 5.20
CA ALA A 177 -22.12 -7.04 5.63
C ALA A 177 -21.24 -7.56 4.49
N GLN A 178 -21.75 -8.53 3.72
CA GLN A 178 -21.07 -9.06 2.55
C GLN A 178 -20.84 -7.98 1.47
N LEU A 179 -21.85 -7.14 1.20
CA LEU A 179 -21.72 -6.08 0.22
C LEU A 179 -20.71 -5.01 0.65
N GLU A 180 -20.65 -4.70 1.94
CA GLU A 180 -19.67 -3.75 2.50
C GLU A 180 -18.25 -4.32 2.41
N ALA A 181 -18.03 -5.58 2.82
CA ALA A 181 -16.75 -6.27 2.67
C ALA A 181 -16.29 -6.33 1.20
N ALA A 182 -17.18 -6.67 0.27
CA ALA A 182 -16.86 -6.71 -1.16
C ALA A 182 -16.52 -5.32 -1.74
N ARG A 183 -17.06 -4.24 -1.18
CA ARG A 183 -16.69 -2.87 -1.57
C ARG A 183 -15.35 -2.46 -1.01
N LEU A 184 -15.06 -2.79 0.24
CA LEU A 184 -13.73 -2.57 0.85
C LEU A 184 -12.64 -3.28 0.04
N ALA A 185 -12.84 -4.56 -0.28
CA ALA A 185 -11.90 -5.32 -1.11
C ALA A 185 -11.71 -4.71 -2.51
N LEU A 186 -12.76 -4.11 -3.08
CA LEU A 186 -12.63 -3.36 -4.34
C LEU A 186 -11.81 -2.07 -4.17
N VAL A 187 -11.93 -1.39 -3.03
CA VAL A 187 -11.10 -0.22 -2.72
C VAL A 187 -9.62 -0.61 -2.63
N ASP A 188 -9.29 -1.77 -2.06
CA ASP A 188 -7.90 -2.28 -2.00
C ASP A 188 -7.33 -2.47 -3.42
N VAL A 189 -8.11 -3.08 -4.32
CA VAL A 189 -7.75 -3.23 -5.74
C VAL A 189 -7.52 -1.88 -6.41
N ILE A 190 -8.43 -0.91 -6.20
CA ILE A 190 -8.31 0.44 -6.79
C ILE A 190 -7.08 1.17 -6.23
N ASN A 191 -6.83 1.07 -4.93
CA ASN A 191 -5.69 1.69 -4.26
C ASN A 191 -4.37 1.10 -4.77
N ALA A 192 -4.23 -0.22 -4.79
CA ALA A 192 -3.04 -0.90 -5.29
C ALA A 192 -2.77 -0.55 -6.77
N PHE A 193 -3.83 -0.50 -7.60
CA PHE A 193 -3.71 -0.08 -8.99
C PHE A 193 -3.27 1.38 -9.13
N ALA A 194 -3.84 2.29 -8.33
CA ALA A 194 -3.47 3.70 -8.33
C ALA A 194 -1.99 3.88 -7.96
N TRP A 195 -1.48 3.15 -6.96
CA TRP A 195 -0.06 3.18 -6.59
C TRP A 195 0.86 2.66 -7.70
N LEU A 196 0.50 1.56 -8.37
CA LEU A 196 1.23 1.08 -9.54
C LEU A 196 1.30 2.14 -10.65
N LEU A 197 0.19 2.84 -10.90
CA LEU A 197 0.15 3.94 -11.86
C LEU A 197 1.00 5.13 -11.41
N VAL A 198 1.02 5.47 -10.12
CA VAL A 198 1.87 6.55 -9.59
C VAL A 198 3.35 6.23 -9.84
N VAL A 199 3.81 5.02 -9.53
CA VAL A 199 5.20 4.63 -9.78
C VAL A 199 5.52 4.60 -11.27
N ALA A 200 4.66 4.01 -12.09
CA ALA A 200 4.85 4.01 -13.55
C ALA A 200 4.91 5.44 -14.12
N LEU A 201 4.08 6.35 -13.60
CA LEU A 201 4.07 7.75 -14.00
C LEU A 201 5.37 8.46 -13.63
N LEU A 202 5.88 8.22 -12.41
CA LEU A 202 7.17 8.75 -11.96
C LEU A 202 8.33 8.24 -12.81
N GLU A 203 8.36 6.94 -13.14
CA GLU A 203 9.39 6.38 -14.00
C GLU A 203 9.35 6.99 -15.41
N VAL A 204 8.15 7.14 -15.99
CA VAL A 204 7.97 7.79 -17.29
C VAL A 204 8.44 9.25 -17.26
N GLU A 205 8.14 9.99 -16.20
CA GLU A 205 8.58 11.37 -16.01
C GLU A 205 10.11 11.48 -16.01
N VAL A 206 10.78 10.64 -15.20
CA VAL A 206 12.26 10.58 -15.14
C VAL A 206 12.87 10.19 -16.49
N LEU A 207 12.32 9.18 -17.18
CA LEU A 207 12.82 8.73 -18.48
C LEU A 207 12.69 9.80 -19.56
N LEU A 208 11.55 10.49 -19.62
CA LEU A 208 11.31 11.57 -20.58
C LEU A 208 12.20 12.80 -20.32
N GLN A 209 12.46 13.10 -19.04
CA GLN A 209 13.35 14.18 -18.64
C GLN A 209 14.79 13.88 -19.02
N LEU A 210 15.30 12.68 -18.73
CA LEU A 210 16.64 12.25 -19.14
C LEU A 210 16.80 12.24 -20.66
N ALA A 211 15.73 11.91 -21.41
CA ALA A 211 15.72 11.99 -22.87
C ALA A 211 15.58 13.42 -23.42
N GLY A 212 15.38 14.44 -22.58
CA GLY A 212 15.16 15.84 -22.99
C GLY A 212 13.86 16.06 -23.76
N ARG A 213 12.88 15.15 -23.64
CA ARG A 213 11.61 15.17 -24.38
C ARG A 213 10.43 15.70 -23.57
N LEU A 214 10.68 16.14 -22.34
CA LEU A 214 9.66 16.56 -21.40
C LEU A 214 9.23 18.00 -21.67
N GLY A 215 8.29 18.17 -22.61
CA GLY A 215 7.77 19.49 -23.00
C GLY A 215 6.71 20.06 -22.03
N PRO A 216 6.44 21.38 -22.05
CA PRO A 216 5.51 22.05 -21.13
C PRO A 216 4.08 21.50 -21.14
N ARG A 217 3.57 21.12 -22.32
CA ARG A 217 2.22 20.53 -22.46
C ARG A 217 2.14 19.14 -21.83
N LEU A 218 3.19 18.33 -22.04
CA LEU A 218 3.25 16.97 -21.50
C LEU A 218 3.36 17.01 -19.97
N LEU A 219 4.22 17.89 -19.44
CA LEU A 219 4.30 18.17 -18.00
C LEU A 219 2.94 18.52 -17.39
N TRP A 220 2.17 19.38 -18.05
CA TRP A 220 0.85 19.75 -17.58
C TRP A 220 -0.11 18.56 -17.55
N SER A 221 -0.11 17.71 -18.59
CA SER A 221 -0.92 16.49 -18.62
C SER A 221 -0.51 15.50 -17.51
N LEU A 222 0.79 15.25 -17.32
CA LEU A 222 1.29 14.35 -16.27
C LEU A 222 0.88 14.84 -14.87
N LYS A 223 0.92 16.16 -14.63
CA LYS A 223 0.46 16.76 -13.37
C LYS A 223 -1.03 16.52 -13.09
N TRP A 224 -1.89 16.64 -14.10
CA TRP A 224 -3.32 16.34 -13.91
C TRP A 224 -3.60 14.87 -13.67
N ILE A 225 -2.90 13.98 -14.39
CA ILE A 225 -3.00 12.53 -14.17
C ILE A 225 -2.56 12.21 -12.74
N LYS A 226 -1.39 12.70 -12.32
CA LYS A 226 -0.86 12.56 -10.96
C LYS A 226 -1.85 13.07 -9.91
N SER A 227 -2.43 14.25 -10.12
CA SER A 227 -3.45 14.80 -9.24
C SER A 227 -4.70 13.93 -9.15
N GLY A 228 -5.14 13.33 -10.25
CA GLY A 228 -6.24 12.38 -10.26
C GLY A 228 -5.93 11.12 -9.47
N LEU A 229 -4.71 10.56 -9.63
CA LEU A 229 -4.27 9.39 -8.88
C LEU A 229 -4.21 9.66 -7.37
N TYR A 230 -3.61 10.78 -6.95
CA TYR A 230 -3.59 11.15 -5.53
C TYR A 230 -4.99 11.46 -4.97
N ALA A 231 -5.90 12.01 -5.77
CA ALA A 231 -7.29 12.17 -5.36
C ALA A 231 -7.98 10.81 -5.15
N THR A 232 -7.73 9.83 -6.00
CA THR A 232 -8.21 8.44 -5.82
C THR A 232 -7.65 7.82 -4.54
N LEU A 233 -6.34 7.93 -4.31
CA LEU A 233 -5.69 7.41 -3.09
C LEU A 233 -6.25 8.06 -1.82
N PHE A 234 -6.47 9.38 -1.86
CA PHE A 234 -7.09 10.10 -0.76
C PHE A 234 -8.55 9.68 -0.54
N ALA A 235 -9.30 9.45 -1.61
CA ALA A 235 -10.68 8.96 -1.51
C ALA A 235 -10.73 7.54 -0.91
N ALA A 236 -9.79 6.66 -1.26
CA ALA A 236 -9.64 5.34 -0.65
C ALA A 236 -9.36 5.46 0.85
N ALA A 237 -8.40 6.30 1.26
CA ALA A 237 -8.12 6.59 2.66
C ALA A 237 -9.38 7.04 3.43
N VAL A 238 -10.12 8.02 2.89
CA VAL A 238 -11.37 8.48 3.51
C VAL A 238 -12.41 7.37 3.58
N TYR A 239 -12.49 6.51 2.56
CA TYR A 239 -13.44 5.40 2.55
C TYR A 239 -13.15 4.40 3.66
N TRP A 240 -11.90 3.93 3.80
CA TRP A 240 -11.51 3.05 4.91
C TRP A 240 -11.80 3.71 6.27
N GLY A 241 -11.46 4.99 6.43
CA GLY A 241 -11.71 5.69 7.70
C GLY A 241 -13.19 5.84 8.09
N VAL A 242 -14.12 5.62 7.15
CA VAL A 242 -15.57 5.66 7.40
C VAL A 242 -16.20 4.26 7.45
N LYS A 243 -15.64 3.30 6.70
CA LYS A 243 -16.29 2.02 6.42
C LYS A 243 -15.49 0.77 6.73
N GLY A 244 -14.17 0.86 6.79
CA GLY A 244 -13.31 -0.28 7.11
C GLY A 244 -12.53 -0.01 8.38
N ASP A 245 -11.38 -0.67 8.48
CA ASP A 245 -10.57 -0.60 9.67
C ASP A 245 -9.72 0.66 9.76
N PHE A 246 -9.46 1.06 11.01
CA PHE A 246 -8.63 2.22 11.29
C PHE A 246 -7.20 2.03 10.76
N ILE A 247 -6.70 0.79 10.74
CA ILE A 247 -5.34 0.49 10.29
C ILE A 247 -5.15 0.82 8.80
N ASP A 248 -6.13 0.52 7.95
CA ASP A 248 -6.09 0.79 6.51
C ASP A 248 -6.02 2.30 6.24
N PHE A 249 -6.88 3.08 6.91
CA PHE A 249 -6.84 4.53 6.83
C PHE A 249 -5.49 5.09 7.30
N TRP A 250 -5.01 4.58 8.43
CA TRP A 250 -3.77 5.03 9.04
C TRP A 250 -2.56 4.73 8.15
N ASP A 251 -2.50 3.53 7.58
CA ASP A 251 -1.47 3.11 6.63
C ASP A 251 -1.49 3.98 5.38
N ALA A 252 -2.67 4.15 4.75
CA ALA A 252 -2.84 4.99 3.57
C ALA A 252 -2.40 6.45 3.82
N PHE A 253 -2.74 6.99 5.00
CA PHE A 253 -2.28 8.31 5.41
C PHE A 253 -0.75 8.40 5.51
N LEU A 254 -0.11 7.42 6.16
CA LEU A 254 1.35 7.38 6.28
C LEU A 254 2.04 7.25 4.93
N TRP A 255 1.51 6.44 4.01
CA TRP A 255 2.05 6.31 2.66
C TRP A 255 1.92 7.59 1.83
N LEU A 256 0.76 8.25 1.86
CA LEU A 256 0.57 9.54 1.20
C LEU A 256 1.58 10.57 1.72
N VAL A 257 1.76 10.63 3.04
CA VAL A 257 2.73 11.53 3.67
C VAL A 257 4.16 11.16 3.26
N ALA A 258 4.54 9.88 3.32
CA ALA A 258 5.86 9.40 2.93
C ALA A 258 6.19 9.75 1.46
N PHE A 259 5.25 9.53 0.55
CA PHE A 259 5.44 9.84 -0.88
C PHE A 259 5.56 11.33 -1.17
N VAL A 260 4.84 12.19 -0.44
CA VAL A 260 5.04 13.64 -0.56
C VAL A 260 6.49 14.02 -0.26
N PHE A 261 7.13 13.40 0.74
CA PHE A 261 8.54 13.66 1.03
C PHE A 261 9.49 13.11 -0.04
N ILE A 262 9.20 11.93 -0.58
CA ILE A 262 10.00 11.36 -1.68
C ILE A 262 9.92 12.26 -2.91
N GLU A 263 8.73 12.71 -3.29
CA GLU A 263 8.55 13.63 -4.42
C GLU A 263 9.25 14.96 -4.20
N LEU A 264 9.16 15.55 -3.00
CA LEU A 264 9.86 16.81 -2.69
C LEU A 264 11.38 16.67 -2.82
N ASN A 265 11.96 15.57 -2.34
CA ASN A 265 13.39 15.31 -2.50
C ASN A 265 13.77 15.14 -3.98
N ILE A 266 12.95 14.44 -4.76
CA ILE A 266 13.16 14.28 -6.21
C ILE A 266 13.10 15.63 -6.93
N PHE A 267 12.15 16.51 -6.58
CA PHE A 267 12.06 17.85 -7.17
C PHE A 267 13.26 18.73 -6.86
N GLN A 268 13.82 18.64 -5.64
CA GLN A 268 15.06 19.36 -5.29
C GLN A 268 16.22 18.88 -6.15
N TRP A 269 16.40 17.55 -6.28
CA TRP A 269 17.42 16.97 -7.16
C TRP A 269 17.24 17.42 -8.63
N HIS A 270 16.00 17.48 -9.12
CA HIS A 270 15.72 18.00 -10.48
C HIS A 270 16.16 19.46 -10.66
N ALA A 271 15.95 20.32 -9.67
CA ALA A 271 16.37 21.72 -9.74
C ALA A 271 17.91 21.83 -9.80
N GLU A 272 18.62 21.08 -8.94
CA GLU A 272 20.08 21.04 -8.92
C GLU A 272 20.66 20.54 -10.26
N THR A 273 20.08 19.49 -10.84
CA THR A 273 20.56 18.92 -12.11
C THR A 273 20.38 19.88 -13.29
N GLU A 274 19.30 20.66 -13.30
CA GLU A 274 19.06 21.68 -14.33
C GLU A 274 19.98 22.89 -14.15
N GLU A 275 20.29 23.29 -12.91
CA GLU A 275 21.29 24.33 -12.61
C GLU A 275 22.70 23.92 -13.06
N GLU A 276 23.13 22.68 -12.79
CA GLU A 276 24.42 22.15 -13.25
C GLU A 276 24.52 22.08 -14.78
N LYS A 277 23.45 21.63 -15.47
CA LYS A 277 23.38 21.65 -16.95
C LYS A 277 23.36 23.06 -17.53
N GLY A 278 22.77 24.01 -16.81
CA GLY A 278 22.78 25.43 -17.16
C GLY A 278 24.16 26.06 -17.04
N GLN A 279 24.89 25.75 -15.96
CA GLN A 279 26.25 26.23 -15.72
C GLN A 279 27.28 25.60 -16.66
N THR A 280 27.13 24.33 -17.04
CA THR A 280 27.99 23.69 -18.04
C THR A 280 27.75 24.14 -19.48
N ARG A 281 26.65 24.89 -19.77
CA ARG A 281 26.33 25.43 -21.11
C ARG A 281 26.65 26.92 -21.31
N GLY A 282 27.25 27.63 -20.35
CA GLY A 282 27.85 28.94 -20.63
C GLY A 282 28.61 29.58 -19.46
N PRO A 283 29.64 30.43 -19.70
CA PRO A 283 30.16 30.93 -21.00
C PRO A 283 31.63 30.54 -21.25
N ASP A 284 31.88 29.70 -22.27
CA ASP A 284 33.22 29.53 -22.88
C ASP A 284 33.33 30.28 -24.23
N THR A 285 32.50 31.31 -24.42
CA THR A 285 32.51 32.22 -25.58
C THR A 285 32.77 33.67 -25.17
N ALA A 286 33.79 33.91 -24.34
CA ALA A 286 34.32 35.24 -24.09
C ALA A 286 35.83 35.20 -23.77
N ALA A 287 36.63 34.69 -24.72
CA ALA A 287 38.08 34.94 -24.75
C ALA A 287 38.53 35.09 -26.21
N LEU A 288 38.27 36.28 -26.76
CA LEU A 288 39.04 36.90 -27.85
C LEU A 288 39.72 38.13 -27.28
#